data_AF-G6Y8D7-F1
#
_entry.id   AF-G6Y8D7-F1
#
_cell.length_a   1.000
_cell.length_b   1.000
_cell.length_c   1.000
_cell.angle_alpha   90.00
_cell.angle_beta   90.00
_cell.angle_gamma   90.00
#
_symmetry.space_group_name_H-M   'P 1'
#
loop_
_entity.id
_entity.type
_entity.pdbx_description
1 polymer ?
#
loop_
_entity_poly.entity_id
_entity_poly.type
_entity_poly.pdbx_seq_one_letter_code
_entity_poly.pdbx_strand_id
1 'polypeptide(L)'
;MTIMGYRLGRRGFLTGMLGVSSLPLLGPLTAAAQAQTLRFFGWGDGTYYKGLFDAFEKVSGEKIAFEGVPFSDLQNTILQRFRTGDSGIDVFLVDPT
;
A
#
# COMPACT_ATOMS: atom_id res chain seq x y z
N MET A 1 5.34 25.39 -7.91
CA MET A 1 4.71 25.15 -6.58
C MET A 1 5.40 23.96 -5.94
N THR A 2 6.16 24.21 -4.87
CA THR A 2 6.95 23.21 -4.14
C THR A 2 6.06 22.40 -3.20
N ILE A 3 5.96 21.09 -3.45
CA ILE A 3 5.39 20.10 -2.54
C ILE A 3 6.39 19.94 -1.38
N MET A 4 6.18 20.68 -0.30
CA MET A 4 6.95 20.52 0.94
C MET A 4 5.95 20.30 2.09
N GLY A 5 6.00 19.10 2.67
CA GLY A 5 5.57 18.88 4.05
C GLY A 5 4.15 18.33 4.26
N TYR A 6 3.86 17.11 3.82
CA TYR A 6 2.85 16.29 4.50
C TYR A 6 3.54 15.34 5.48
N ARG A 7 4.02 15.89 6.61
CA ARG A 7 4.30 15.05 7.78
C ARG A 7 2.95 14.69 8.41
N LEU A 8 2.66 13.39 8.50
CA LEU A 8 1.44 12.89 9.14
C LEU A 8 1.49 13.26 10.64
N GLY A 9 0.96 14.44 11.00
CA GLY A 9 0.94 14.90 12.38
C GLY A 9 0.05 14.02 13.26
N ARG A 10 0.20 14.12 14.59
CA ARG A 10 -0.61 13.39 15.59
C ARG A 10 -2.13 13.43 15.30
N ARG A 11 -2.63 14.56 14.78
CA ARG A 11 -4.04 14.70 14.39
C ARG A 11 -4.39 13.86 13.16
N GLY A 12 -3.54 13.83 12.14
CA GLY A 12 -3.72 13.00 10.95
C GLY A 12 -3.68 11.50 11.26
N PHE A 13 -2.78 11.09 12.18
CA PHE A 13 -2.74 9.70 12.69
C PHE A 13 -4.00 9.33 13.47
N LEU A 14 -4.48 10.20 14.36
CA LEU A 14 -5.71 9.97 15.13
C LEU A 14 -6.96 9.96 14.25
N THR A 15 -7.03 10.81 13.22
CA THR A 15 -8.09 10.75 12.21
C THR A 15 -8.04 9.44 11.41
N GLY A 16 -6.85 8.93 11.09
CA GLY A 16 -6.67 7.60 10.51
C GLY A 16 -7.21 6.49 11.40
N MET A 17 -6.90 6.51 12.70
CA MET A 17 -7.44 5.53 13.66
C MET A 17 -8.96 5.65 13.85
N LEU A 18 -9.52 6.87 13.82
CA LEU A 18 -10.97 7.07 13.85
C LEU A 18 -11.66 6.48 12.61
N GLY A 19 -11.03 6.60 11.44
CA GLY A 19 -11.48 5.95 10.20
C GLY A 19 -11.44 4.41 10.32
N VAL A 20 -10.41 3.85 10.95
CA VAL A 20 -10.31 2.40 11.23
C VAL A 20 -11.44 1.94 12.15
N SER A 21 -11.77 2.70 13.19
CA SER A 21 -12.91 2.38 14.08
C SER A 21 -14.28 2.50 13.41
N SER A 22 -14.38 3.17 12.26
CA SER A 22 -15.61 3.19 11.44
C SER A 22 -15.70 2.08 10.38
N LEU A 23 -14.63 1.31 10.14
CA LEU A 23 -14.67 0.16 9.21
C LEU A 23 -15.77 -0.86 9.55
N PRO A 24 -16.10 -1.16 10.83
CA PRO A 24 -17.21 -2.05 11.15
C PRO A 24 -18.60 -1.47 10.80
N LEU A 25 -18.72 -0.14 10.68
CA LEU A 25 -19.97 0.54 10.33
C LEU A 25 -20.24 0.54 8.82
N LEU A 26 -19.25 0.22 7.99
CA LEU A 26 -19.37 0.18 6.54
C LEU A 26 -20.00 -1.13 6.02
N GLY A 27 -20.34 -2.07 6.92
CA GLY A 27 -20.71 -3.43 6.54
C GLY A 27 -19.55 -4.15 5.82
N PRO A 28 -19.75 -5.35 5.27
CA PRO A 28 -18.77 -5.93 4.38
C PRO A 28 -18.58 -4.98 3.20
N LEU A 29 -17.37 -4.46 3.03
CA LEU A 29 -16.97 -3.69 1.85
C LEU A 29 -16.94 -4.66 0.66
N THR A 30 -18.11 -5.02 0.14
CA THR A 30 -18.25 -5.80 -1.08
C THR A 30 -18.03 -4.89 -2.27
N ALA A 31 -16.83 -4.33 -2.39
CA ALA A 31 -16.34 -4.00 -3.71
C ALA A 31 -16.15 -5.34 -4.41
N ALA A 32 -16.89 -5.58 -5.50
CA ALA A 32 -16.57 -6.68 -6.39
C ALA A 32 -15.12 -6.45 -6.84
N ALA A 33 -14.19 -7.21 -6.27
CA ALA A 33 -12.81 -7.16 -6.71
C ALA A 33 -12.85 -7.54 -8.19
N GLN A 34 -12.48 -6.59 -9.05
CA GLN A 34 -12.21 -6.93 -10.44
C GLN A 34 -11.07 -7.93 -10.37
N ALA A 35 -11.31 -9.16 -10.80
CA ALA A 35 -10.38 -10.29 -10.79
C ALA A 35 -9.05 -9.91 -11.44
N GLN A 36 -8.17 -9.29 -10.66
CA GLN A 36 -6.92 -8.71 -11.08
C GLN A 36 -5.93 -8.93 -9.95
N THR A 37 -4.81 -9.52 -10.31
CA THR A 37 -3.69 -9.68 -9.40
C THR A 37 -3.22 -8.30 -8.94
N LEU A 38 -3.31 -8.04 -7.64
CA LEU A 38 -2.87 -6.79 -7.03
C LEU A 38 -1.34 -6.72 -7.08
N ARG A 39 -0.80 -5.70 -7.74
CA ARG A 39 0.65 -5.48 -7.84
C ARG A 39 1.12 -4.61 -6.69
N PHE A 40 1.86 -5.23 -5.77
CA PHE A 40 2.38 -4.60 -4.56
C PHE A 40 3.88 -4.35 -4.71
N PHE A 41 4.31 -3.11 -4.51
CA PHE A 41 5.72 -2.72 -4.52
C PHE A 41 6.22 -2.44 -3.11
N GLY A 42 7.34 -3.04 -2.72
CA GLY A 42 7.95 -2.82 -1.42
C GLY A 42 9.44 -3.11 -1.39
N TRP A 43 9.99 -3.29 -0.19
CA TRP A 43 11.41 -3.62 -0.02
C TRP A 43 11.60 -5.11 0.30
N GLY A 44 12.78 -5.63 -0.03
CA GLY A 44 13.18 -7.01 0.23
C GLY A 44 12.53 -8.02 -0.72
N ASP A 45 12.31 -9.23 -0.24
CA ASP A 45 11.75 -10.37 -1.00
C ASP A 45 10.26 -10.60 -0.73
N GLY A 46 9.64 -9.75 0.08
CA GLY A 46 8.23 -9.86 0.46
C GLY A 46 7.94 -10.83 1.60
N THR A 47 8.95 -11.56 2.11
CA THR A 47 8.77 -12.58 3.14
C THR A 47 8.18 -12.00 4.43
N TYR A 48 8.56 -10.78 4.80
CA TYR A 48 8.03 -10.08 5.97
C TYR A 48 6.51 -9.81 5.87
N TYR A 49 5.97 -9.67 4.66
CA TYR A 49 4.56 -9.35 4.41
C TYR A 49 3.71 -10.59 4.13
N LYS A 50 4.31 -11.79 4.08
CA LYS A 50 3.62 -13.03 3.69
C LYS A 50 2.33 -13.26 4.46
N GLY A 51 2.34 -13.06 5.79
CA GLY A 51 1.13 -13.24 6.60
C GLY A 51 -0.01 -12.27 6.26
N LEU A 52 0.34 -11.03 5.88
CA LEU A 52 -0.64 -10.04 5.41
C LEU A 52 -1.17 -10.41 4.04
N PHE A 53 -0.30 -10.87 3.14
CA PHE A 53 -0.69 -11.31 1.81
C PHE A 53 -1.63 -12.51 1.90
N ASP A 54 -1.26 -13.56 2.64
CA ASP A 54 -2.07 -14.76 2.82
C ASP A 54 -3.46 -14.41 3.42
N ALA A 55 -3.52 -13.46 4.37
CA ALA A 55 -4.78 -12.99 4.94
C ALA A 55 -5.63 -12.20 3.93
N PHE A 56 -5.00 -11.33 3.12
CA PHE A 56 -5.68 -10.60 2.06
C PHE A 56 -6.24 -11.56 1.03
N GLU A 57 -5.42 -12.45 0.47
CA GLU A 57 -5.85 -13.40 -0.57
C GLU A 57 -7.01 -14.27 -0.09
N LYS A 58 -7.00 -14.67 1.20
CA LYS A 58 -8.08 -15.46 1.80
C LYS A 58 -9.41 -14.71 1.89
N VAL A 59 -9.37 -13.41 2.17
CA VAL A 59 -10.58 -12.58 2.36
C VAL A 59 -11.09 -12.02 1.05
N SER A 60 -10.19 -11.57 0.17
CA SER A 60 -10.54 -10.95 -1.11
C SER A 60 -10.76 -11.96 -2.23
N GLY A 61 -10.11 -13.14 -2.18
CA GLY A 61 -10.04 -14.07 -3.29
C GLY A 61 -9.04 -13.67 -4.39
N GLU A 62 -8.38 -12.51 -4.26
CA GLU A 62 -7.44 -11.97 -5.23
C GLU A 62 -6.00 -12.32 -4.90
N LYS A 63 -5.18 -12.51 -5.93
CA LYS A 63 -3.75 -12.78 -5.79
C LYS A 63 -2.94 -11.51 -5.65
N ILE A 64 -1.82 -11.61 -4.94
CA ILE A 64 -0.84 -10.52 -4.85
C ILE A 64 0.42 -10.89 -5.64
N ALA A 65 0.84 -9.99 -6.53
CA ALA A 65 2.16 -10.03 -7.16
C ALA A 65 3.06 -9.02 -6.43
N PHE A 66 4.09 -9.54 -5.75
CA PHE A 66 5.05 -8.71 -5.04
C PHE A 66 6.24 -8.34 -5.93
N GLU A 67 6.59 -7.06 -5.95
CA GLU A 67 7.81 -6.55 -6.54
C GLU A 67 8.66 -5.85 -5.47
N GLY A 68 9.88 -6.34 -5.27
CA GLY A 68 10.76 -5.91 -4.20
C GLY A 68 12.03 -5.25 -4.69
N VAL A 69 12.50 -4.24 -3.97
CA VAL A 69 13.82 -3.62 -4.16
C VAL A 69 14.61 -3.56 -2.85
N PRO A 70 15.94 -3.36 -2.87
CA PRO A 70 16.69 -3.05 -1.66
C PRO A 70 16.10 -1.82 -0.95
N PHE A 71 16.12 -1.83 0.39
CA PHE A 71 15.55 -0.73 1.18
C PHE A 71 16.16 0.64 0.83
N SER A 72 17.48 0.69 0.55
CA SER A 72 18.19 1.89 0.10
C SER A 72 17.63 2.51 -1.18
N ASP A 73 16.98 1.69 -2.02
CA ASP A 73 16.55 2.08 -3.35
C ASP A 73 15.04 2.34 -3.41
N LEU A 74 14.32 2.00 -2.34
CA LEU A 74 12.85 2.05 -2.26
C LEU A 74 12.32 3.46 -2.62
N GLN A 75 12.76 4.48 -1.91
CA GLN A 75 12.27 5.84 -2.09
C GLN A 75 12.59 6.40 -3.48
N ASN A 76 13.81 6.19 -3.97
CA ASN A 76 14.23 6.66 -5.28
C ASN A 76 13.45 5.96 -6.41
N THR A 77 13.22 4.66 -6.27
CA THR A 77 12.44 3.88 -7.24
C THR A 77 10.99 4.32 -7.29
N ILE A 78 10.37 4.57 -6.12
CA ILE A 78 9.00 5.11 -6.04
C ILE A 78 8.93 6.46 -6.77
N LEU A 79 9.85 7.38 -6.48
CA LEU A 79 9.88 8.70 -7.12
C LEU A 79 10.07 8.61 -8.64
N GLN A 80 10.92 7.71 -9.12
CA GLN A 80 11.13 7.50 -10.55
C GLN A 80 9.86 6.97 -11.24
N ARG A 81 9.20 5.96 -10.65
CA ARG A 81 7.96 5.38 -11.22
C ARG A 81 6.81 6.38 -11.28
N PHE A 82 6.67 7.24 -10.27
CA PHE A 82 5.68 8.32 -10.32
C PHE A 82 6.00 9.37 -11.39
N ARG A 83 7.28 9.67 -11.63
CA ARG A 83 7.70 10.62 -12.68
C ARG A 83 7.45 10.09 -14.08
N THR A 84 7.62 8.79 -14.30
CA THR A 84 7.39 8.17 -15.62
C THR A 84 5.92 7.92 -15.92
N GLY A 85 5.05 7.94 -14.90
CA GLY A 85 3.60 7.80 -15.06
C GLY A 85 3.13 6.39 -15.41
N ASP A 86 4.03 5.40 -15.41
CA ASP A 86 3.75 4.04 -15.84
C ASP A 86 4.42 3.05 -14.89
N SER A 87 3.80 2.85 -13.72
CA SER A 87 4.31 1.87 -12.74
C SER A 87 3.70 0.49 -12.95
N GLY A 88 2.44 0.43 -13.41
CA GLY A 88 1.62 -0.77 -13.32
C GLY A 88 1.54 -1.35 -11.90
N ILE A 89 1.81 -0.54 -10.87
CA ILE A 89 1.78 -0.90 -9.45
C ILE A 89 0.53 -0.28 -8.83
N ASP A 90 -0.24 -1.10 -8.12
CA ASP A 90 -1.48 -0.68 -7.45
C ASP A 90 -1.20 -0.15 -6.05
N VAL A 91 -0.25 -0.75 -5.34
CA VAL A 91 0.07 -0.42 -3.95
C VAL A 91 1.57 -0.21 -3.77
N PHE A 92 1.94 0.95 -3.23
CA PHE A 92 3.31 1.26 -2.82
C PHE A 92 3.42 1.21 -1.31
N LEU A 93 4.33 0.37 -0.82
CA LEU A 93 4.82 0.49 0.55
C LEU A 93 5.71 1.73 0.65
N VAL A 94 5.32 2.65 1.53
CA VAL A 94 6.07 3.88 1.80
C VAL A 94 6.62 3.81 3.21
N ASP A 95 7.93 4.02 3.35
CA ASP A 95 8.55 4.28 4.64
C ASP A 95 8.54 5.79 4.92
N PRO A 96 7.87 6.27 6.00
CA PRO A 96 7.82 7.69 6.34
C PRO A 96 9.02 8.20 7.15
N THR A 97 10.00 7.34 7.47
CA THR A 97 11.18 7.72 8.27
C THR A 97 12.23 8.51 7.49
#